data_AF-A0A2X2SNL1-F1
#
_entry.id   AF-A0A2X2SNL1-F1
#
_cell.length_a   1.000
_cell.length_b   1.000
_cell.length_c   1.000
_cell.angle_alpha   90.00
_cell.angle_beta   90.00
_cell.angle_gamma   90.00
#
_symmetry.space_group_name_H-M   'P 1'
#
loop_
_entity.id
_entity.type
_entity.pdbx_description
1 polymer ?
#
loop_
_entity_poly.entity_id
_entity_poly.type
_entity_poly.pdbx_seq_one_letter_code
_entity_poly.pdbx_strand_id
1 'polypeptide(L)'
;MSSLNAVKALRDSGAEVLGMIALFSYNFDVANKRFSEEKVPLYTAGDYDSLLEKALLFGRIKKEDLEMLQQWRKSPDTWKQ
;
A
#
# COMPACT_ATOMS: atom_id res chain seq x y z
N MET A 1 4.22 -0.16 11.81
CA MET A 1 4.44 -0.09 10.34
C MET A 1 5.85 0.44 10.17
N SER A 2 6.76 -0.31 9.52
CA SER A 2 8.20 0.00 9.50
C SER A 2 8.51 1.43 9.01
N SER A 3 7.84 1.85 7.96
CA SER A 3 8.00 3.17 7.33
C SER A 3 7.60 4.35 8.23
N LEU A 4 6.43 4.29 8.88
CA LEU A 4 6.00 5.35 9.80
C LEU A 4 6.88 5.44 11.05
N ASN A 5 7.48 4.33 11.49
CA ASN A 5 8.44 4.37 12.60
C ASN A 5 9.68 5.20 12.22
N ALA A 6 10.17 5.09 10.98
CA ALA A 6 11.26 5.93 10.48
C ALA A 6 10.88 7.41 10.44
N VAL A 7 9.65 7.73 10.03
CA VAL A 7 9.14 9.11 10.06
C VAL A 7 9.12 9.66 11.48
N LYS A 8 8.66 8.88 12.46
CA LYS A 8 8.66 9.26 13.87
C LYS A 8 10.07 9.54 14.37
N ALA A 9 11.01 8.63 14.13
CA ALA A 9 12.40 8.81 14.55
C ALA A 9 13.05 10.08 13.98
N LEU A 10 12.75 10.41 12.72
CA LEU A 10 13.23 11.66 12.09
C LEU A 10 12.61 12.89 12.76
N ARG A 11 11.29 12.89 12.99
CA ARG A 11 10.59 13.98 13.69
C ARG A 11 11.07 14.17 15.12
N ASP A 12 11.28 13.08 15.86
CA ASP A 12 11.81 13.09 17.23
C ASP A 12 13.23 13.65 17.28
N SER A 13 13.98 13.54 16.18
CA SER A 13 15.31 14.14 16.00
C SER A 13 15.25 15.62 15.53
N GLY A 14 14.07 16.22 15.44
CA GLY A 14 13.86 17.60 15.02
C GLY A 14 13.80 17.84 13.51
N ALA A 15 13.78 16.78 12.70
CA ALA A 15 13.69 16.91 11.24
C ALA A 15 12.25 17.18 10.78
N GLU A 16 12.11 18.04 9.78
CA GLU A 16 10.85 18.21 9.05
C GLU A 16 10.71 17.12 7.99
N VAL A 17 9.71 16.25 8.17
CA VAL A 17 9.41 15.18 7.20
C VAL A 17 8.36 15.67 6.21
N LEU A 18 8.81 16.00 5.00
CA LEU A 18 7.96 16.51 3.91
C LEU A 18 7.02 15.44 3.34
N GLY A 19 7.40 14.17 3.42
CA GLY A 19 6.62 13.07 2.85
C GLY A 19 7.43 11.79 2.72
N MET A 20 6.80 10.79 2.10
CA MET A 20 7.39 9.50 1.81
C MET A 20 7.16 9.10 0.37
N ILE A 21 8.17 8.48 -0.23
CA ILE A 21 8.09 7.88 -1.55
C ILE A 21 8.40 6.39 -1.42
N ALA A 22 7.59 5.55 -2.06
CA ALA A 22 7.80 4.12 -2.15
C ALA A 22 7.75 3.63 -3.60
N LEU A 23 8.42 2.52 -3.90
CA LEU A 23 8.33 1.92 -5.23
C LEU A 23 6.94 1.31 -5.48
N PHE A 24 6.35 0.70 -4.46
CA PHE A 24 5.11 -0.05 -4.59
C PHE A 24 4.27 0.02 -3.32
N SER A 25 2.94 0.00 -3.47
CA SER A 25 1.99 -0.10 -2.35
C SER A 25 0.87 -1.09 -2.63
N TYR A 26 0.51 -1.89 -1.62
CA TYR A 26 -0.69 -2.72 -1.64
C TYR A 26 -1.99 -1.93 -1.41
N ASN A 27 -1.87 -0.63 -1.12
CA ASN A 27 -2.97 0.30 -0.87
C ASN A 27 -3.92 -0.15 0.25
N PHE A 28 -3.44 -0.92 1.23
CA PHE A 28 -4.25 -1.34 2.37
C PHE A 28 -4.82 -0.14 3.12
N ASP A 29 -6.11 -0.20 3.46
CA ASP A 29 -6.83 0.92 4.08
C ASP A 29 -6.21 1.31 5.42
N VAL A 30 -5.71 0.33 6.18
CA VAL A 30 -4.97 0.58 7.43
C VAL A 30 -3.69 1.38 7.22
N ALA A 31 -3.00 1.20 6.10
CA ALA A 31 -1.81 1.98 5.76
C ALA A 31 -2.21 3.42 5.42
N ASN A 32 -3.16 3.59 4.51
CA ASN A 32 -3.64 4.90 4.08
C ASN A 32 -4.16 5.74 5.26
N LYS A 33 -4.95 5.11 6.15
CA LYS A 33 -5.46 5.77 7.36
C LYS A 33 -4.32 6.26 8.26
N ARG A 34 -3.31 5.43 8.52
CA ARG A 34 -2.19 5.81 9.39
C ARG A 34 -1.32 6.90 8.79
N PHE A 35 -1.05 6.88 7.49
CA PHE A 35 -0.31 7.97 6.83
C PHE A 35 -1.07 9.29 6.88
N SER A 36 -2.40 9.25 6.74
CA SER A 36 -3.27 10.41 6.92
C SER A 36 -3.27 10.94 8.36
N GLU A 37 -3.41 10.06 9.36
CA GLU A 37 -3.35 10.41 10.79
C GLU A 37 -2.02 11.05 11.19
N GLU A 38 -0.91 10.51 10.68
CA GLU A 38 0.44 11.04 10.93
C GLU A 38 0.75 12.29 10.08
N LYS A 39 -0.17 12.71 9.21
CA LYS A 39 -0.02 13.85 8.30
C LYS A 39 1.27 13.76 7.48
N VAL A 40 1.52 12.59 6.91
CA VAL A 40 2.67 12.32 6.04
C VAL A 40 2.13 11.93 4.66
N PRO A 41 2.32 12.76 3.62
CA PRO A 41 1.92 12.36 2.28
C PRO A 41 2.78 11.17 1.82
N LEU A 42 2.13 10.14 1.28
CA LEU A 42 2.78 8.97 0.69
C LEU A 42 2.54 8.99 -0.82
N TYR A 43 3.61 8.87 -1.58
CA TYR A 43 3.59 8.73 -3.03
C TYR A 43 4.21 7.40 -3.42
N THR A 44 3.61 6.70 -4.37
CA THR A 44 4.08 5.40 -4.83
C THR A 44 4.28 5.39 -6.34
N ALA A 45 5.39 4.81 -6.80
CA ALA A 45 5.65 4.66 -8.24
C ALA A 45 4.75 3.61 -8.90
N GLY A 46 4.26 2.63 -8.12
CA GLY A 46 3.26 1.67 -8.55
C GLY A 46 2.38 1.21 -7.39
N ASP A 47 1.27 0.59 -7.73
CA ASP A 47 0.32 0.06 -6.76
C ASP A 47 -0.29 -1.27 -7.22
N TYR A 48 -0.94 -1.94 -6.28
CA TYR A 48 -1.50 -3.26 -6.48
C TYR A 48 -2.66 -3.29 -7.47
N ASP A 49 -3.49 -2.24 -7.50
CA ASP A 49 -4.62 -2.17 -8.41
C ASP A 49 -4.11 -2.10 -9.86
N SER A 50 -3.16 -1.21 -10.13
CA SER A 50 -2.47 -1.09 -11.41
C SER A 50 -1.71 -2.37 -11.80
N LEU A 51 -1.08 -3.05 -10.83
CA LEU A 51 -0.41 -4.33 -11.06
C LEU A 51 -1.39 -5.40 -11.54
N LEU A 52 -2.55 -5.52 -10.90
CA LEU A 52 -3.56 -6.52 -11.28
C LEU A 52 -4.14 -6.25 -12.67
N GLU A 53 -4.41 -5.00 -13.02
CA GLU A 53 -4.84 -4.62 -14.37
C GLU A 53 -3.81 -5.05 -15.43
N LYS A 54 -2.53 -4.78 -15.20
CA LYS A 54 -1.46 -5.19 -16.12
C LYS A 54 -1.29 -6.71 -16.17
N ALA A 55 -1.41 -7.39 -15.04
CA ALA A 55 -1.31 -8.85 -14.99
C ALA A 55 -2.44 -9.51 -15.80
N LEU A 56 -3.66 -8.98 -15.72
CA LEU A 56 -4.79 -9.45 -16.53
C LEU A 56 -4.55 -9.19 -18.02
N LEU A 57 -4.13 -7.96 -18.37
CA LEU A 57 -3.83 -7.58 -19.75
C LEU A 57 -2.75 -8.47 -20.38
N PHE A 58 -1.71 -8.82 -19.62
CA PHE A 58 -0.62 -9.69 -20.08
C PHE A 58 -0.93 -11.19 -19.96
N GLY A 59 -2.15 -11.57 -19.57
CA GLY A 59 -2.55 -12.97 -19.43
C GLY A 59 -1.79 -13.72 -18.33
N ARG A 60 -1.23 -13.01 -17.35
CA ARG A 60 -0.57 -13.61 -16.17
C ARG A 60 -1.56 -14.10 -15.14
N ILE A 61 -2.76 -13.53 -15.13
CA ILE A 61 -3.90 -13.94 -14.32
C ILE A 61 -5.15 -13.98 -15.20
N LYS A 62 -6.15 -14.76 -14.79
CA LYS A 62 -7.48 -14.76 -15.43
C LYS A 62 -8.42 -13.79 -14.72
N LYS A 63 -9.60 -13.59 -15.29
CA LYS A 63 -10.62 -12.71 -14.70
C LYS A 63 -11.09 -13.22 -13.34
N GLU A 64 -11.16 -14.54 -13.16
CA GLU A 64 -11.56 -15.17 -11.91
C GLU A 64 -10.51 -14.94 -10.80
N ASP A 65 -9.23 -14.91 -11.18
CA ASP A 65 -8.13 -14.60 -10.26
C ASP A 65 -8.18 -13.13 -9.80
N LEU A 66 -8.59 -12.20 -10.69
CA LEU A 66 -8.69 -10.78 -10.37
C LEU A 66 -9.64 -10.52 -9.19
N GLU A 67 -10.85 -11.08 -9.24
CA GLU A 67 -11.84 -10.92 -8.16
C GLU A 67 -11.32 -11.47 -6.84
N MET A 68 -10.71 -12.66 -6.89
CA MET A 68 -10.13 -13.31 -5.73
C MET A 68 -8.98 -12.48 -5.12
N LEU A 69 -8.09 -11.93 -5.95
CA LEU A 69 -6.95 -11.11 -5.52
C LEU A 69 -7.40 -9.76 -4.94
N GLN A 70 -8.47 -9.17 -5.50
CA GLN A 70 -9.10 -7.97 -4.93
C GLN A 70 -9.75 -8.24 -3.57
N GLN A 71 -10.38 -9.41 -3.38
CA GLN A 71 -10.93 -9.81 -2.08
C GLN A 71 -9.83 -10.01 -1.04
N TRP A 72 -8.74 -10.69 -1.42
CA TRP A 72 -7.57 -10.85 -0.54
C TRP A 72 -7.05 -9.49 -0.08
N ARG A 73 -6.91 -8.51 -0.99
CA ARG A 73 -6.40 -7.17 -0.65
C ARG A 73 -7.24 -6.44 0.41
N LYS A 74 -8.55 -6.69 0.47
CA LYS A 74 -9.47 -6.04 1.44
C LYS A 74 -9.32 -6.59 2.86
N SER A 75 -9.09 -7.90 3.00
CA SER A 75 -9.03 -8.56 4.30
C SER A 75 -7.99 -9.69 4.27
N PRO A 76 -6.70 -9.36 4.07
CA PRO A 76 -5.66 -10.36 3.85
C PRO A 76 -5.42 -11.24 5.08
N ASP A 77 -5.75 -10.73 6.27
CA ASP A 77 -5.62 -11.38 7.57
C ASP A 77 -6.69 -12.44 7.84
N THR A 78 -7.86 -12.33 7.21
CA THR A 78 -8.99 -13.28 7.37
C THR A 78 -9.34 -14.01 6.07
N TRP A 79 -8.50 -13.91 5.04
CA TRP A 79 -8.81 -14.45 3.73
C TRP A 79 -8.72 -16.00 3.72
N LYS A 80 -9.84 -16.65 3.37
CA LYS A 80 -9.99 -18.13 3.28
C LYS A 80 -9.73 -18.89 4.61
N GLN A 81 -9.99 -18.26 5.75
CA GLN A 81 -10.17 -18.95 7.03
C GLN A 81 -11.51 -19.67 7.09
#